data_AF-A0A2K2VLC8-F1
#
_entry.id   AF-A0A2K2VLC8-F1
#
_cell.length_a   1.000
_cell.length_b   1.000
_cell.length_c   1.000
_cell.angle_alpha   90.00
_cell.angle_beta   90.00
_cell.angle_gamma   90.00
#
_symmetry.space_group_name_H-M   'P 1'
#
loop_
_entity.id
_entity.type
_entity.pdbx_description
1 polymer ?
#
loop_
_entity_poly.entity_id
_entity_poly.type
_entity_poly.pdbx_seq_one_letter_code
_entity_poly.pdbx_strand_id
1 'polypeptide(L)'
;MSANLPPAYYEAEKRYRAAKTVPEKIAHLEDMLTVMPKHKGTDKLRAGLRKRISKLKTAIQSKKSLGKRDSAFQIDKEGAGQVAVVGFANVGKSALVAALTNANPEVADFPLTTWKPTPGMMPVENMQIQLVDTPPLNRDYVEPELLDLIRRSDFILLVVDLQTDPVQQLEETISLLEEHRIIPRHLQDRYTEQGLLKFIPFLVLANKNDDENTDENLEIFRELIDADWPLCSVSVTSGRNLELLKMTLVERLKIIRVYSKAPGKEADLTSPFVLKKGSTVEDFAAKVHKDFAEKLKLAKVWGEGVFDGQKVQRDYALQDGDVVELHI
;
A
#
# COMPACT_ATOMS: atom_id res chain seq x y z
N MET A 1 26.20 27.54 28.86
CA MET A 1 26.30 26.92 30.20
C MET A 1 26.75 25.48 30.01
N SER A 2 27.89 25.11 30.57
CA SER A 2 28.34 23.71 30.59
C SER A 2 27.36 22.90 31.44
N ALA A 3 26.62 21.98 30.81
CA ALA A 3 25.77 21.07 31.54
C ALA A 3 26.67 20.17 32.42
N ASN A 4 26.34 20.05 33.71
CA ASN A 4 27.04 19.12 34.59
C ASN A 4 26.62 17.69 34.21
N LEU A 5 27.54 16.92 33.63
CA LEU A 5 27.27 15.55 33.17
C LEU A 5 27.82 14.53 34.18
N PRO A 6 27.12 13.41 34.41
CA PRO A 6 27.55 12.41 35.38
C PRO A 6 28.87 11.73 34.96
N PRO A 7 29.68 11.21 35.90
CA PRO A 7 30.92 10.50 35.58
C PRO A 7 30.75 9.37 34.55
N ALA A 8 29.64 8.64 34.63
CA ALA A 8 29.28 7.58 33.70
C ALA A 8 29.17 8.05 32.23
N TYR A 9 28.80 9.32 32.00
CA TYR A 9 28.78 9.90 30.66
C TYR A 9 30.19 9.97 30.06
N TYR A 10 31.17 10.43 30.83
CA TYR A 10 32.55 10.57 30.36
C TYR A 10 33.21 9.20 30.13
N GLU A 11 32.83 8.18 30.89
CA GLU A 11 33.25 6.80 30.64
C GLU A 11 32.68 6.26 29.33
N ALA A 12 31.38 6.44 29.09
CA ALA A 12 30.74 6.07 27.83
C ALA A 12 31.35 6.85 26.64
N GLU A 13 31.70 8.13 26.83
CA GLU A 13 32.38 8.94 25.81
C GLU A 13 33.79 8.40 25.50
N LYS A 14 34.56 8.00 26.53
CA LYS A 14 35.87 7.35 26.32
C LYS A 14 35.74 6.05 25.53
N ARG A 15 34.74 5.22 25.84
CA ARG A 15 34.43 3.98 25.12
C ARG A 15 34.03 4.26 23.67
N TYR A 16 33.19 5.26 23.42
CA TYR A 16 32.84 5.71 22.07
C TYR A 16 34.07 6.13 21.25
N ARG A 17 35.02 6.86 21.86
CA ARG A 17 36.27 7.27 21.20
C ARG A 17 37.21 6.09 20.91
N ALA A 18 37.21 5.08 21.76
CA ALA A 18 38.04 3.88 21.60
C ALA A 18 37.43 2.83 20.65
N ALA A 19 36.12 2.88 20.41
CA ALA A 19 35.40 1.91 19.58
C ALA A 19 35.92 1.88 18.14
N LYS A 20 36.13 0.66 17.63
CA LYS A 20 36.68 0.43 16.29
C LYS A 20 35.59 0.16 15.28
N THR A 21 34.49 -0.46 15.69
CA THR A 21 33.39 -0.83 14.79
C THR A 21 32.22 0.18 14.84
N VAL A 22 31.46 0.28 13.75
CA VAL A 22 30.28 1.15 13.70
C VAL A 22 29.17 0.70 14.68
N PRO A 23 28.88 -0.61 14.85
CA PRO A 23 27.95 -1.09 15.87
C PRO A 23 28.36 -0.72 17.30
N GLU A 24 29.64 -0.88 17.67
CA GLU A 24 30.16 -0.45 18.98
C GLU A 24 29.97 1.06 19.20
N LYS A 25 30.24 1.87 18.16
CA LYS A 25 30.03 3.32 18.23
C LYS A 25 28.57 3.69 18.45
N ILE A 26 27.63 2.96 17.87
CA ILE A 26 26.19 3.19 18.07
C ILE A 26 25.81 2.84 19.51
N ALA A 27 26.22 1.67 20.00
CA ALA A 27 25.92 1.22 21.37
C ALA A 27 26.40 2.24 22.42
N HIS A 28 27.64 2.74 22.28
CA HIS A 28 28.16 3.73 23.25
C HIS A 28 27.48 5.10 23.14
N LEU A 29 26.99 5.50 21.97
CA LEU A 29 26.18 6.73 21.85
C LEU A 29 24.80 6.56 22.51
N GLU A 30 24.24 5.35 22.48
CA GLU A 30 22.98 4.99 23.17
C GLU A 30 23.19 4.94 24.70
N ASP A 31 24.33 4.41 25.18
CA ASP A 31 24.75 4.48 26.58
C ASP A 31 24.85 5.93 27.06
N MET A 32 25.50 6.79 26.27
CA MET A 32 25.63 8.22 26.55
C MET A 32 24.27 8.93 26.65
N LEU A 33 23.27 8.52 25.87
CA LEU A 33 21.90 9.05 25.96
C LEU A 33 21.15 8.55 27.19
N THR A 34 21.46 7.34 27.65
CA THR A 34 20.80 6.68 28.77
C THR A 34 21.21 7.31 30.10
N VAL A 35 22.50 7.57 30.27
CA VAL A 35 23.06 8.16 31.51
C VAL A 35 22.88 9.69 31.58
N MET A 36 22.46 10.34 30.50
CA MET A 36 22.37 11.79 30.44
C MET A 36 21.08 12.33 31.11
N PRO A 37 21.17 13.35 31.99
CA PRO A 37 20.00 14.01 32.58
C PRO A 37 19.06 14.56 31.51
N LYS A 38 17.74 14.48 31.74
CA LYS A 38 16.70 14.95 30.81
C LYS A 38 16.17 16.31 31.24
N HIS A 39 16.88 17.39 30.93
CA HIS A 39 16.46 18.76 31.25
C HIS A 39 16.98 19.77 30.22
N LYS A 40 16.45 21.00 30.22
CA LYS A 40 16.74 22.06 29.24
C LYS A 40 18.24 22.30 28.96
N GLY A 41 19.11 22.09 29.96
CA GLY A 41 20.56 22.22 29.83
C GLY A 41 21.25 21.18 28.92
N THR A 42 20.65 20.00 28.71
CA THR A 42 21.24 18.88 27.94
C THR A 42 20.56 18.63 26.60
N ASP A 43 19.46 19.32 26.28
CA ASP A 43 18.64 19.04 25.09
C ASP A 43 19.42 19.16 23.77
N LYS A 44 20.25 20.20 23.63
CA LYS A 44 21.11 20.36 22.44
C LYS A 44 22.10 19.21 22.28
N LEU A 45 22.64 18.72 23.39
CA LEU A 45 23.59 17.61 23.39
C LEU A 45 22.90 16.29 23.04
N ARG A 46 21.68 16.06 23.58
CA ARG A 46 20.84 14.89 23.24
C ARG A 46 20.47 14.87 21.77
N ALA A 47 20.07 16.01 21.22
CA ALA A 47 19.79 16.16 19.79
C ALA A 47 21.04 15.83 18.94
N GLY A 48 22.21 16.30 19.36
CA GLY A 48 23.48 15.99 18.72
C GLY A 48 23.83 14.49 18.72
N LEU A 49 23.62 13.80 19.84
CA LEU A 49 23.85 12.36 19.95
C LEU A 49 22.88 11.55 19.08
N ARG A 50 21.59 11.88 19.10
CA ARG A 50 20.57 11.26 18.23
C ARG A 50 20.91 11.42 16.74
N LYS A 51 21.34 12.61 16.33
CA LYS A 51 21.77 12.88 14.94
C LYS A 51 22.98 12.03 14.54
N ARG A 52 23.95 11.84 15.45
CA ARG A 52 25.12 10.97 15.20
C ARG A 52 24.73 9.49 15.09
N ILE A 53 23.84 9.01 15.96
CA ILE A 53 23.32 7.63 15.90
C ILE A 53 22.63 7.39 14.57
N SER A 54 21.74 8.30 14.15
CA SER A 54 21.05 8.24 12.86
C SER A 54 22.05 8.14 11.70
N LYS A 55 23.04 9.04 11.63
CA LYS A 55 24.07 9.03 10.57
C LYS A 55 24.86 7.72 10.50
N LEU A 56 25.20 7.13 11.65
CA LEU A 56 25.94 5.86 11.70
C LEU A 56 25.07 4.66 11.29
N LYS A 57 23.79 4.65 11.66
CA LYS A 57 22.82 3.62 11.24
C LYS A 57 22.59 3.67 9.71
N THR A 58 22.44 4.86 9.13
CA THR A 58 22.32 5.05 7.67
C THR A 58 23.56 4.56 6.92
N ALA A 59 24.77 4.83 7.44
CA ALA A 59 26.01 4.41 6.79
C ALA A 59 26.22 2.87 6.80
N ILE A 60 25.63 2.16 7.77
CA ILE A 60 25.61 0.68 7.77
C ILE A 60 24.67 0.16 6.67
N GLN A 61 23.50 0.78 6.50
CA GLN A 61 22.55 0.43 5.45
C GLN A 61 23.13 0.70 4.05
N SER A 62 23.81 1.83 3.84
CA SER A 62 24.39 2.18 2.54
C SER A 62 25.59 1.33 2.13
N LYS A 63 26.30 0.69 3.06
CA LYS A 63 27.39 -0.26 2.74
C LYS A 63 26.90 -1.68 2.43
N LYS A 64 25.66 -2.02 2.79
CA LYS A 64 25.03 -3.31 2.44
C LYS A 64 24.45 -3.34 1.01
N SER A 65 24.45 -2.23 0.26
CA SER A 65 23.73 -2.06 -1.01
C SER A 65 24.51 -2.44 -2.29
N LEU A 66 25.66 -3.11 -2.20
CA LEU A 66 26.43 -3.56 -3.39
C LEU A 66 26.16 -5.02 -3.81
N GLY A 67 25.25 -5.72 -3.13
CA GLY A 67 24.80 -7.06 -3.52
C GLY A 67 23.32 -7.03 -3.87
N LYS A 68 22.99 -7.37 -5.12
CA LYS A 68 21.66 -7.64 -5.65
C LYS A 68 20.88 -8.54 -4.64
N ARG A 69 19.99 -7.93 -3.86
CA ARG A 69 19.07 -8.61 -2.94
C ARG A 69 17.68 -8.08 -3.22
N ASP A 70 16.70 -8.99 -3.32
CA ASP A 70 15.29 -8.66 -3.26
C ASP A 70 15.05 -7.62 -2.16
N SER A 71 14.63 -6.43 -2.56
CA SER A 71 14.14 -5.43 -1.64
C SER A 71 12.87 -5.98 -0.99
N ALA A 72 12.72 -5.79 0.32
CA ALA A 72 11.47 -6.14 1.00
C ALA A 72 10.25 -5.35 0.46
N PHE A 73 10.49 -4.29 -0.33
CA PHE A 73 9.47 -3.48 -0.99
C PHE A 73 9.25 -3.89 -2.45
N GLN A 74 9.99 -4.88 -2.95
CA GLN A 74 9.73 -5.50 -4.24
C GLN A 74 8.68 -6.61 -4.07
N ILE A 75 7.43 -6.18 -3.94
CA ILE A 75 6.26 -7.06 -3.92
C ILE A 75 5.67 -7.12 -5.33
N ASP A 76 5.70 -8.30 -5.93
CA ASP A 76 5.09 -8.56 -7.23
C ASP A 76 3.56 -8.47 -7.14
N LYS A 77 2.93 -7.98 -8.20
CA LYS A 77 1.48 -7.83 -8.27
C LYS A 77 0.83 -9.19 -8.44
N GLU A 78 -0.13 -9.48 -7.58
CA GLU A 78 -0.90 -10.72 -7.62
C GLU A 78 -2.41 -10.45 -7.69
N GLY A 79 -3.15 -11.46 -8.15
CA GLY A 79 -4.61 -11.41 -8.23
C GLY A 79 -5.15 -10.37 -9.21
N ALA A 80 -6.31 -9.83 -8.87
CA ALA A 80 -7.10 -8.88 -9.63
C ALA A 80 -6.51 -7.46 -9.66
N GLY A 81 -5.60 -7.16 -8.74
CA GLY A 81 -4.96 -5.86 -8.61
C GLY A 81 -4.26 -5.71 -7.27
N GLN A 82 -3.28 -4.80 -7.21
CA GLN A 82 -2.53 -4.48 -6.00
C GLN A 82 -2.99 -3.12 -5.44
N VAL A 83 -3.43 -3.12 -4.18
CA VAL A 83 -3.87 -1.93 -3.43
C VAL A 83 -2.85 -1.62 -2.34
N ALA A 84 -2.21 -0.45 -2.40
CA ALA A 84 -1.36 0.02 -1.30
C ALA A 84 -2.23 0.64 -0.20
N VAL A 85 -2.14 0.11 1.01
CA VAL A 85 -2.85 0.66 2.19
C VAL A 85 -1.93 1.66 2.88
N VAL A 86 -2.25 2.95 2.80
CA VAL A 86 -1.40 4.06 3.26
C VAL A 86 -2.08 4.88 4.34
N GLY A 87 -1.31 5.61 5.13
CA GLY A 87 -1.84 6.46 6.22
C GLY A 87 -0.92 6.47 7.43
N PHE A 88 -1.33 7.20 8.47
CA PHE A 88 -0.52 7.41 9.67
C PHE A 88 -0.38 6.15 10.53
N ALA A 89 0.48 6.23 11.55
CA ALA A 89 0.58 5.17 12.54
C ALA A 89 -0.76 5.04 13.30
N ASN A 90 -1.11 3.83 13.72
CA ASN A 90 -2.27 3.54 14.57
C ASN A 90 -3.67 3.85 13.99
N VAL A 91 -3.79 4.24 12.71
CA VAL A 91 -5.09 4.40 12.02
C VAL A 91 -5.76 3.06 11.69
N GLY A 92 -5.08 1.93 11.92
CA GLY A 92 -5.61 0.59 11.75
C GLY A 92 -5.31 -0.11 10.42
N LYS A 93 -4.25 0.30 9.69
CA LYS A 93 -3.84 -0.30 8.40
C LYS A 93 -3.61 -1.82 8.50
N SER A 94 -2.75 -2.26 9.41
CA SER A 94 -2.44 -3.68 9.59
C SER A 94 -3.66 -4.49 10.05
N ALA A 95 -4.47 -3.91 10.93
CA ALA A 95 -5.71 -4.54 11.40
C ALA A 95 -6.73 -4.69 10.26
N LEU A 96 -6.86 -3.69 9.40
CA LEU A 96 -7.71 -3.74 8.21
C LEU A 96 -7.25 -4.84 7.26
N VAL A 97 -5.96 -4.90 6.94
CA VAL A 97 -5.42 -5.95 6.05
C VAL A 97 -5.68 -7.32 6.65
N ALA A 98 -5.35 -7.55 7.93
CA ALA A 98 -5.60 -8.81 8.60
C ALA A 98 -7.10 -9.20 8.58
N ALA A 99 -8.00 -8.26 8.82
CA ALA A 99 -9.45 -8.50 8.82
C ALA A 99 -10.00 -8.84 7.42
N LEU A 100 -9.41 -8.29 6.36
CA LEU A 100 -9.87 -8.49 4.99
C LEU A 100 -9.26 -9.71 4.31
N THR A 101 -8.04 -10.14 4.70
CA THR A 101 -7.29 -11.14 3.94
C THR A 101 -7.42 -12.57 4.47
N ASN A 102 -8.29 -12.82 5.46
CA ASN A 102 -8.38 -14.10 6.20
C ASN A 102 -7.01 -14.64 6.65
N ALA A 103 -6.00 -13.77 6.68
CA ALA A 103 -4.66 -14.14 7.04
C ALA A 103 -4.65 -14.17 8.55
N ASN A 104 -4.44 -15.35 9.13
CA ASN A 104 -3.73 -15.36 10.40
C ASN A 104 -2.45 -14.57 10.13
N PRO A 105 -2.25 -13.40 10.75
CA PRO A 105 -0.94 -12.80 10.72
C PRO A 105 -0.01 -13.89 11.21
N GLU A 106 1.01 -14.27 10.42
CA GLU A 106 2.08 -15.04 11.01
C GLU A 106 2.53 -14.18 12.19
N VAL A 107 2.24 -14.66 13.41
CA VAL A 107 2.75 -14.10 14.64
C VAL A 107 4.23 -14.41 14.58
N ALA A 108 4.94 -13.58 13.83
CA ALA A 108 6.36 -13.46 13.96
C ALA A 108 6.54 -12.90 15.36
N ASP A 109 6.92 -13.76 16.31
CA ASP A 109 7.34 -13.42 17.67
C ASP A 109 8.58 -12.52 17.58
N PHE A 110 8.39 -11.27 17.17
CA PHE A 110 9.41 -10.25 17.21
C PHE A 110 8.77 -9.00 17.80
N PRO A 111 9.23 -8.53 18.97
CA PRO A 111 8.84 -7.23 19.45
C PRO A 111 9.38 -6.21 18.43
N LEU A 112 8.49 -5.35 17.89
CA LEU A 112 8.73 -4.27 16.91
C LEU A 112 8.47 -4.62 15.43
N THR A 113 7.24 -5.03 15.08
CA THR A 113 6.75 -5.14 13.70
C THR A 113 6.25 -3.79 13.17
N THR A 114 7.07 -3.02 12.44
CA THR A 114 6.60 -2.00 11.46
C THR A 114 7.78 -1.36 10.71
N TRP A 115 8.48 -2.10 9.85
CA TRP A 115 9.41 -1.47 8.90
C TRP A 115 9.47 -2.15 7.52
N LYS A 116 8.56 -3.10 7.23
CA LYS A 116 8.47 -3.77 5.92
C LYS A 116 7.01 -3.85 5.49
N PRO A 117 6.72 -3.65 4.20
CA PRO A 117 5.37 -3.82 3.68
C PRO A 117 5.01 -5.32 3.66
N THR A 118 3.76 -5.63 3.96
CA THR A 118 3.27 -7.02 4.04
C THR A 118 2.09 -7.20 3.08
N PRO A 119 2.19 -8.09 2.09
CA PRO A 119 1.07 -8.41 1.22
C PRO A 119 0.09 -9.34 1.93
N GLY A 120 -1.20 -9.19 1.65
CA GLY A 120 -2.26 -10.11 2.04
C GLY A 120 -3.31 -10.20 0.93
N MET A 121 -3.83 -11.41 0.70
CA MET A 121 -4.80 -11.67 -0.36
C MET A 121 -6.22 -11.58 0.18
N MET A 122 -6.97 -10.57 -0.29
CA MET A 122 -8.36 -10.34 0.08
C MET A 122 -9.27 -11.12 -0.88
N PRO A 123 -9.98 -12.16 -0.40
CA PRO A 123 -11.00 -12.82 -1.20
C PRO A 123 -12.20 -11.89 -1.42
N VAL A 124 -12.63 -11.79 -2.67
CA VAL A 124 -13.86 -11.09 -3.05
C VAL A 124 -14.51 -11.85 -4.21
N GLU A 125 -15.73 -12.32 -4.01
CA GLU A 125 -16.40 -13.25 -4.94
C GLU A 125 -15.50 -14.47 -5.25
N ASN A 126 -15.22 -14.74 -6.52
CA ASN A 126 -14.29 -15.76 -7.00
C ASN A 126 -12.92 -15.19 -7.44
N MET A 127 -12.55 -14.02 -6.92
CA MET A 127 -11.28 -13.34 -7.19
C MET A 127 -10.49 -13.08 -5.90
N GLN A 128 -9.23 -12.67 -6.08
CA GLN A 128 -8.35 -12.23 -4.99
C GLN A 128 -7.80 -10.84 -5.32
N ILE A 129 -7.85 -9.90 -4.40
CA ILE A 129 -7.20 -8.59 -4.51
C ILE A 129 -6.02 -8.57 -3.53
N GLN A 130 -4.84 -8.18 -3.99
CA GLN A 130 -3.66 -8.07 -3.14
C GLN A 130 -3.71 -6.72 -2.39
N LEU A 131 -3.88 -6.76 -1.08
CA LEU A 131 -3.70 -5.60 -0.22
C LEU A 131 -2.25 -5.59 0.29
N VAL A 132 -1.60 -4.45 0.25
CA VAL A 132 -0.25 -4.28 0.80
C VAL A 132 -0.33 -3.36 2.00
N ASP A 133 -0.16 -3.92 3.19
CA ASP A 133 0.00 -3.14 4.42
C ASP A 133 1.35 -2.41 4.34
N THR A 134 1.33 -1.08 4.42
CA THR A 134 2.55 -0.27 4.33
C THR A 134 2.96 0.29 5.69
N PRO A 135 4.28 0.53 5.89
CA PRO A 135 4.73 1.32 7.03
C PRO A 135 4.02 2.68 7.12
N PRO A 136 3.90 3.27 8.31
CA PRO A 136 3.34 4.61 8.47
C PRO A 136 4.02 5.65 7.59
N LEU A 137 3.22 6.47 6.93
CA LEU A 137 3.72 7.65 6.24
C LEU A 137 4.01 8.74 7.26
N ASN A 138 5.27 9.18 7.33
CA ASN A 138 5.72 10.26 8.20
C ASN A 138 6.65 11.20 7.39
N ARG A 139 6.38 12.52 7.41
CA ARG A 139 7.22 13.54 6.77
C ARG A 139 8.68 13.52 7.21
N ASP A 140 8.98 13.13 8.45
CA ASP A 140 10.34 13.10 8.98
C ASP A 140 11.23 12.05 8.30
N TYR A 141 10.63 10.97 7.78
CA TYR A 141 11.34 9.89 7.10
C TYR A 141 10.38 9.04 6.27
N VAL A 142 10.54 9.10 4.95
CA VAL A 142 9.89 8.18 4.00
C VAL A 142 10.95 7.39 3.26
N GLU A 143 10.83 6.06 3.30
CA GLU A 143 11.72 5.19 2.53
C GLU A 143 11.44 5.33 1.03
N PRO A 144 12.44 5.64 0.19
CA PRO A 144 12.22 5.75 -1.26
C PRO A 144 11.59 4.50 -1.88
N GLU A 145 11.95 3.32 -1.37
CA GLU A 145 11.42 2.04 -1.82
C GLU A 145 9.91 1.87 -1.51
N LEU A 146 9.41 2.49 -0.44
CA LEU A 146 7.98 2.55 -0.13
C LEU A 146 7.23 3.39 -1.17
N LEU A 147 7.78 4.55 -1.53
CA LEU A 147 7.19 5.40 -2.57
C LEU A 147 7.16 4.69 -3.91
N ASP A 148 8.21 3.93 -4.24
CA ASP A 148 8.25 3.15 -5.47
C ASP A 148 7.23 1.99 -5.46
N LEU A 149 7.00 1.37 -4.31
CA LEU A 149 5.91 0.40 -4.13
C LEU A 149 4.56 1.07 -4.41
N ILE A 150 4.26 2.19 -3.75
CA ILE A 150 3.02 2.94 -3.92
C ILE A 150 2.84 3.36 -5.39
N ARG A 151 3.90 3.83 -6.05
CA ARG A 151 3.86 4.21 -7.49
C ARG A 151 3.50 3.07 -8.42
N ARG A 152 3.89 1.84 -8.07
CA ARG A 152 3.61 0.65 -8.88
C ARG A 152 2.21 0.11 -8.63
N SER A 153 1.63 0.31 -7.45
CA SER A 153 0.29 -0.18 -7.11
C SER A 153 -0.80 0.33 -8.06
N ASP A 154 -1.86 -0.46 -8.22
CA ASP A 154 -2.98 -0.13 -9.11
C ASP A 154 -3.97 0.84 -8.45
N PHE A 155 -3.94 0.93 -7.12
CA PHE A 155 -4.86 1.69 -6.31
C PHE A 155 -4.22 2.07 -4.96
N ILE A 156 -4.62 3.22 -4.41
CA ILE A 156 -4.25 3.65 -3.05
C ILE A 156 -5.49 3.65 -2.17
N LEU A 157 -5.42 2.96 -1.03
CA LEU A 157 -6.41 3.02 0.03
C LEU A 157 -5.82 3.83 1.18
N LEU A 158 -6.24 5.09 1.32
CA LEU A 158 -5.74 5.99 2.36
C LEU A 158 -6.63 5.85 3.59
N VAL A 159 -6.06 5.34 4.68
CA VAL A 159 -6.79 5.11 5.93
C VAL A 159 -6.61 6.30 6.87
N VAL A 160 -7.72 6.85 7.35
CA VAL A 160 -7.78 7.85 8.42
C VAL A 160 -8.54 7.31 9.62
N ASP A 161 -8.25 7.86 10.80
CA ASP A 161 -8.90 7.52 12.07
C ASP A 161 -9.92 8.58 12.47
N LEU A 162 -11.21 8.23 12.41
CA LEU A 162 -12.32 9.12 12.75
C LEU A 162 -12.36 9.56 14.22
N GLN A 163 -11.65 8.87 15.12
CA GLN A 163 -11.64 9.20 16.55
C GLN A 163 -10.54 10.19 16.92
N THR A 164 -9.78 10.68 15.94
CA THR A 164 -8.65 11.61 16.13
C THR A 164 -8.84 12.87 15.29
N ASP A 165 -7.84 13.26 14.49
CA ASP A 165 -7.95 14.36 13.52
C ASP A 165 -7.88 13.78 12.09
N PRO A 166 -9.01 13.31 11.53
CA PRO A 166 -9.02 12.69 10.21
C PRO A 166 -8.74 13.68 9.08
N VAL A 167 -9.06 14.97 9.27
CA VAL A 167 -8.81 16.02 8.27
C VAL A 167 -7.32 16.27 8.14
N GLN A 168 -6.64 16.50 9.26
CA GLN A 168 -5.19 16.68 9.27
C GLN A 168 -4.46 15.45 8.70
N GLN A 169 -4.90 14.24 9.06
CA GLN A 169 -4.33 12.99 8.54
C GLN A 169 -4.45 12.89 7.02
N LEU A 170 -5.61 13.24 6.48
CA LEU A 170 -5.84 13.26 5.03
C LEU A 170 -4.92 14.29 4.36
N GLU A 171 -5.00 15.54 4.78
CA GLU A 171 -4.24 16.66 4.19
C GLU A 171 -2.74 16.41 4.22
N GLU A 172 -2.20 15.97 5.36
CA GLU A 172 -0.77 15.70 5.48
C GLU A 172 -0.32 14.51 4.64
N THR A 173 -1.13 13.45 4.57
CA THR A 173 -0.81 12.28 3.74
C THR A 173 -0.86 12.65 2.26
N ILE A 174 -1.86 13.41 1.82
CA ILE A 174 -1.96 13.89 0.43
C ILE A 174 -0.78 14.80 0.10
N SER A 175 -0.49 15.80 0.92
CA SER A 175 0.65 16.70 0.72
C SER A 175 1.97 15.93 0.60
N LEU A 176 2.18 14.89 1.42
CA LEU A 176 3.37 14.06 1.33
C LEU A 176 3.45 13.26 0.02
N LEU A 177 2.33 12.68 -0.44
CA LEU A 177 2.27 11.98 -1.72
C LEU A 177 2.55 12.93 -2.89
N GLU A 178 1.98 14.14 -2.85
CA GLU A 178 2.18 15.20 -3.85
C GLU A 178 3.63 15.70 -3.91
N GLU A 179 4.27 15.92 -2.76
CA GLU A 179 5.71 16.23 -2.65
C GLU A 179 6.58 15.17 -3.36
N HIS A 180 6.10 13.92 -3.38
CA HIS A 180 6.73 12.79 -4.06
C HIS A 180 6.13 12.47 -5.44
N ARG A 181 5.37 13.39 -6.04
CA ARG A 181 4.78 13.31 -7.39
C ARG A 181 3.77 12.18 -7.57
N ILE A 182 3.14 11.72 -6.49
CA ILE A 182 2.04 10.75 -6.51
C ILE A 182 0.76 11.52 -6.28
N ILE A 183 -0.10 11.56 -7.30
CA ILE A 183 -1.30 12.39 -7.30
C ILE A 183 -2.54 11.49 -7.34
N PRO A 184 -3.56 11.74 -6.49
CA PRO A 184 -4.85 11.08 -6.64
C PRO A 184 -5.43 11.33 -8.04
N ARG A 185 -5.82 10.28 -8.76
CA ARG A 185 -6.23 10.39 -10.17
C ARG A 185 -7.39 11.36 -10.42
N HIS A 186 -8.31 11.52 -9.48
CA HIS A 186 -9.43 12.46 -9.63
C HIS A 186 -8.99 13.93 -9.55
N LEU A 187 -7.77 14.21 -9.09
CA LEU A 187 -7.18 15.55 -9.05
C LEU A 187 -6.32 15.86 -10.28
N GLN A 188 -6.22 14.95 -11.25
CA GLN A 188 -5.32 15.08 -12.40
C GLN A 188 -5.53 16.40 -13.18
N ASP A 189 -6.77 16.86 -13.28
CA ASP A 189 -7.14 18.05 -14.06
C ASP A 189 -6.69 19.36 -13.39
N ARG A 190 -6.27 19.31 -12.12
CA ARG A 190 -5.65 20.43 -11.40
C ARG A 190 -4.19 20.68 -11.83
N TYR A 191 -3.57 19.74 -12.54
CA TYR A 191 -2.15 19.76 -12.88
C TYR A 191 -1.93 19.95 -14.38
N THR A 192 -1.28 21.06 -14.76
CA THR A 192 -0.97 21.41 -16.15
C THR A 192 0.23 20.63 -16.71
N GLU A 193 1.24 20.34 -15.89
CA GLU A 193 2.45 19.62 -16.28
C GLU A 193 2.43 18.16 -15.79
N GLN A 194 2.05 17.24 -16.67
CA GLN A 194 1.78 15.84 -16.29
C GLN A 194 2.99 14.90 -16.40
N GLY A 195 4.07 15.30 -17.08
CA GLY A 195 5.11 14.37 -17.56
C GLY A 195 5.91 13.63 -16.48
N LEU A 196 5.94 14.14 -15.25
CA LEU A 196 6.63 13.53 -14.11
C LEU A 196 5.70 13.10 -12.97
N LEU A 197 4.40 13.34 -13.12
CA LEU A 197 3.39 13.04 -12.11
C LEU A 197 2.83 11.63 -12.34
N LYS A 198 2.64 10.90 -11.24
CA LYS A 198 2.01 9.59 -11.26
C LYS A 198 0.58 9.69 -10.74
N PHE A 199 -0.39 9.54 -11.62
CA PHE A 199 -1.82 9.57 -11.27
C PHE A 199 -2.33 8.18 -10.92
N ILE A 200 -2.66 7.97 -9.64
CA ILE A 200 -3.12 6.68 -9.10
C ILE A 200 -4.55 6.82 -8.57
N PRO A 201 -5.47 5.92 -8.94
CA PRO A 201 -6.80 5.88 -8.34
C PRO A 201 -6.73 5.69 -6.83
N PHE A 202 -7.71 6.24 -6.12
CA PHE A 202 -7.63 6.42 -4.69
C PHE A 202 -9.03 6.32 -4.04
N LEU A 203 -9.06 5.88 -2.77
CA LEU A 203 -10.22 5.92 -1.86
C LEU A 203 -9.75 6.35 -0.46
N VAL A 204 -10.43 7.34 0.15
CA VAL A 204 -10.34 7.60 1.59
C VAL A 204 -11.14 6.52 2.31
N LEU A 205 -10.51 5.88 3.29
CA LEU A 205 -11.15 4.97 4.21
C LEU A 205 -11.15 5.57 5.61
N ALA A 206 -12.32 6.01 6.05
CA ALA A 206 -12.56 6.48 7.41
C ALA A 206 -12.78 5.30 8.34
N ASN A 207 -11.73 4.88 9.04
CA ASN A 207 -11.77 3.75 9.97
C ASN A 207 -12.24 4.19 11.37
N LYS A 208 -12.60 3.21 12.20
CA LYS A 208 -13.16 3.36 13.56
C LYS A 208 -14.53 4.04 13.60
N ASN A 209 -15.34 3.80 12.56
CA ASN A 209 -16.76 4.15 12.54
C ASN A 209 -17.58 3.09 13.30
N ASP A 210 -17.35 2.99 14.60
CA ASP A 210 -17.79 1.88 15.45
C ASP A 210 -19.28 1.94 15.83
N ASP A 211 -19.83 3.13 16.01
CA ASP A 211 -21.19 3.36 16.54
C ASP A 211 -21.84 4.68 16.06
N GLU A 212 -23.04 4.99 16.56
CA GLU A 212 -23.80 6.21 16.21
C GLU A 212 -23.02 7.50 16.51
N ASN A 213 -22.22 7.57 17.59
CA ASN A 213 -21.42 8.76 17.88
C ASN A 213 -20.37 8.99 16.78
N THR A 214 -19.83 7.91 16.24
CA THR A 214 -18.85 8.01 15.14
C THR A 214 -19.50 8.29 13.79
N ASP A 215 -20.82 8.13 13.65
CA ASP A 215 -21.56 8.54 12.45
C ASP A 215 -21.63 10.07 12.36
N GLU A 216 -21.86 10.76 13.48
CA GLU A 216 -21.76 12.23 13.55
C GLU A 216 -20.35 12.71 13.19
N ASN A 217 -19.29 12.05 13.70
CA ASN A 217 -17.90 12.38 13.33
C ASN A 217 -17.63 12.18 11.83
N LEU A 218 -18.23 11.17 11.22
CA LEU A 218 -18.13 10.93 9.78
C LEU A 218 -18.83 12.02 8.98
N GLU A 219 -19.99 12.50 9.43
CA GLU A 219 -20.70 13.62 8.81
C GLU A 219 -19.88 14.91 8.90
N ILE A 220 -19.36 15.25 10.08
CA ILE A 220 -18.46 16.39 10.27
C ILE A 220 -17.23 16.26 9.36
N PHE A 221 -16.61 15.07 9.32
CA PHE A 221 -15.46 14.85 8.45
C PHE A 221 -15.80 15.06 6.97
N ARG A 222 -16.98 14.61 6.52
CA ARG A 222 -17.47 14.82 5.14
C ARG A 222 -17.70 16.29 4.81
N GLU A 223 -18.18 17.09 5.76
CA GLU A 223 -18.39 18.53 5.57
C GLU A 223 -17.07 19.30 5.54
N LEU A 224 -16.06 18.85 6.27
CA LEU A 224 -14.77 19.52 6.37
C LEU A 224 -13.83 19.23 5.19
N ILE A 225 -13.94 18.07 4.55
CA ILE A 225 -13.12 17.76 3.37
C ILE A 225 -13.72 18.43 2.12
N ASP A 226 -12.88 19.15 1.36
CA ASP A 226 -13.30 19.77 0.10
C ASP A 226 -13.97 18.75 -0.84
N ALA A 227 -14.99 19.21 -1.58
CA ALA A 227 -15.91 18.34 -2.30
C ALA A 227 -15.22 17.33 -3.27
N ASP A 228 -15.79 16.12 -3.26
CA ASP A 228 -15.57 14.95 -4.13
C ASP A 228 -14.41 14.00 -3.85
N TRP A 229 -13.89 13.96 -2.61
CA TRP A 229 -13.05 12.82 -2.20
C TRP A 229 -13.86 11.52 -2.20
N PRO A 230 -13.45 10.48 -2.95
CA PRO A 230 -14.06 9.16 -2.81
C PRO A 230 -13.85 8.66 -1.38
N LEU A 231 -14.95 8.40 -0.66
CA LEU A 231 -14.92 8.08 0.76
C LEU A 231 -15.76 6.84 1.08
N CYS A 232 -15.21 5.95 1.90
CA CYS A 232 -15.90 4.85 2.53
C CYS A 232 -15.61 4.88 4.04
N SER A 233 -16.58 4.55 4.89
CA SER A 233 -16.35 4.37 6.33
C SER A 233 -16.41 2.91 6.71
N VAL A 234 -15.59 2.49 7.66
CA VAL A 234 -15.59 1.12 8.20
C VAL A 234 -15.30 1.12 9.69
N SER A 235 -15.68 0.03 10.34
CA SER A 235 -15.14 -0.35 11.64
C SER A 235 -14.50 -1.72 11.50
N VAL A 236 -13.17 -1.76 11.55
CA VAL A 236 -12.41 -3.02 11.50
C VAL A 236 -12.73 -3.90 12.71
N THR A 237 -13.02 -3.30 13.86
CA THR A 237 -13.30 -4.00 15.13
C THR A 237 -14.67 -4.68 15.12
N SER A 238 -15.71 -4.01 14.63
CA SER A 238 -17.07 -4.56 14.56
C SER A 238 -17.36 -5.30 13.25
N GLY A 239 -16.54 -5.08 12.22
CA GLY A 239 -16.79 -5.57 10.86
C GLY A 239 -17.74 -4.70 10.04
N ARG A 240 -18.21 -3.56 10.57
CA ARG A 240 -19.12 -2.63 9.87
C ARG A 240 -18.51 -2.20 8.53
N ASN A 241 -19.31 -2.30 7.47
CA ASN A 241 -19.00 -1.90 6.10
C ASN A 241 -17.80 -2.58 5.43
N LEU A 242 -17.20 -3.63 6.02
CA LEU A 242 -16.06 -4.32 5.39
C LEU A 242 -16.44 -4.95 4.04
N GLU A 243 -17.64 -5.52 3.91
CA GLU A 243 -18.11 -6.09 2.64
C GLU A 243 -18.39 -5.00 1.59
N LEU A 244 -18.94 -3.86 2.02
CA LEU A 244 -19.12 -2.69 1.16
C LEU A 244 -17.78 -2.17 0.63
N LEU A 245 -16.73 -2.14 1.47
CA LEU A 245 -15.38 -1.79 1.06
C LEU A 245 -14.84 -2.74 -0.02
N LYS A 246 -15.03 -4.05 0.13
CA LYS A 246 -14.58 -5.03 -0.88
C LYS A 246 -15.22 -4.76 -2.24
N MET A 247 -16.54 -4.57 -2.27
CA MET A 247 -17.28 -4.27 -3.50
C MET A 247 -16.85 -2.93 -4.12
N THR A 248 -16.64 -1.92 -3.28
CA THR A 248 -16.13 -0.61 -3.71
C THR A 248 -14.75 -0.74 -4.36
N LEU A 249 -13.85 -1.55 -3.80
CA LEU A 249 -12.52 -1.77 -4.38
C LEU A 249 -12.61 -2.48 -5.75
N VAL A 250 -13.47 -3.49 -5.91
CA VAL A 250 -13.70 -4.16 -7.20
C VAL A 250 -14.17 -3.15 -8.26
N GLU A 251 -15.18 -2.35 -7.94
CA GLU A 251 -15.72 -1.34 -8.86
C GLU A 251 -14.64 -0.32 -9.25
N ARG A 252 -13.90 0.20 -8.27
CA ARG A 252 -12.91 1.27 -8.45
C ARG A 252 -11.64 0.79 -9.15
N LEU A 253 -11.27 -0.49 -9.00
CA LEU A 253 -10.19 -1.12 -9.75
C LEU A 253 -10.50 -1.27 -11.24
N LYS A 254 -11.78 -1.11 -11.63
CA LYS A 254 -12.29 -1.24 -13.00
C LYS A 254 -11.82 -2.53 -13.64
N ILE A 255 -12.12 -3.65 -12.99
CA ILE A 255 -11.74 -5.00 -13.43
C ILE A 255 -12.94 -5.75 -13.98
N ILE A 256 -12.66 -6.75 -14.82
CA ILE A 256 -13.63 -7.69 -15.39
C ILE A 256 -13.12 -9.12 -15.20
N ARG A 257 -14.05 -10.04 -14.99
CA ARG A 257 -13.84 -11.49 -14.93
C ARG A 257 -14.07 -12.07 -16.32
N VAL A 258 -13.14 -12.87 -16.78
CA VAL A 258 -13.24 -13.60 -18.05
C VAL A 258 -12.93 -15.06 -17.81
N TYR A 259 -13.81 -15.95 -18.23
CA TYR A 259 -13.69 -17.38 -18.01
C TYR A 259 -13.15 -18.08 -19.26
N SER A 260 -12.13 -18.92 -19.09
CA SER A 260 -11.61 -19.69 -20.22
C SER A 260 -12.47 -20.92 -20.50
N LYS A 261 -12.66 -21.22 -21.78
CA LYS A 261 -13.28 -22.46 -22.25
C LYS A 261 -12.37 -23.12 -23.28
N ALA A 262 -12.04 -24.39 -23.08
CA ALA A 262 -11.34 -25.18 -24.07
C ALA A 262 -12.31 -25.74 -25.12
N PRO A 263 -11.90 -25.89 -26.39
CA PRO A 263 -12.75 -26.46 -27.43
C PRO A 263 -13.34 -27.82 -27.03
N GLY A 264 -14.67 -27.91 -27.05
CA GLY A 264 -15.40 -29.14 -26.72
C GLY A 264 -15.49 -29.47 -25.22
N LYS A 265 -15.05 -28.57 -24.33
CA LYS A 265 -15.21 -28.71 -22.87
C LYS A 265 -16.19 -27.68 -22.32
N GLU A 266 -16.66 -27.92 -21.10
CA GLU A 266 -17.37 -26.91 -20.32
C GLU A 266 -16.41 -25.81 -19.84
N ALA A 267 -16.95 -24.62 -19.60
CA ALA A 267 -16.19 -23.50 -19.08
C ALA A 267 -15.89 -23.70 -17.59
N ASP A 268 -14.69 -23.31 -17.16
CA ASP A 268 -14.39 -23.20 -15.74
C ASP A 268 -14.88 -21.85 -15.22
N LEU A 269 -16.00 -21.87 -14.47
CA LEU A 269 -16.59 -20.68 -13.86
C LEU A 269 -16.07 -20.41 -12.44
N THR A 270 -15.18 -21.25 -11.92
CA THR A 270 -14.65 -21.14 -10.55
C THR A 270 -13.40 -20.27 -10.49
N SER A 271 -12.61 -20.25 -11.57
CA SER A 271 -11.31 -19.58 -11.64
C SER A 271 -11.26 -18.58 -12.79
N PRO A 272 -11.79 -17.35 -12.62
CA PRO A 272 -11.75 -16.34 -13.66
C PRO A 272 -10.33 -15.82 -13.90
N PHE A 273 -10.06 -15.44 -15.14
CA PHE A 273 -8.99 -14.51 -15.45
C PHE A 273 -9.48 -13.10 -15.18
N VAL A 274 -8.69 -12.32 -14.45
CA VAL A 274 -9.02 -10.93 -14.15
C VAL A 274 -8.26 -10.00 -15.08
N LEU A 275 -9.00 -9.12 -15.75
CA LEU A 275 -8.50 -8.13 -16.69
C LEU A 275 -8.99 -6.73 -16.31
N LYS A 276 -8.38 -5.69 -16.87
CA LYS A 276 -8.92 -4.32 -16.74
C LYS A 276 -10.10 -4.14 -17.68
N LYS A 277 -11.10 -3.37 -17.26
CA LYS A 277 -12.24 -3.01 -18.11
C LYS A 277 -11.74 -2.33 -19.39
N GLY A 278 -12.25 -2.80 -20.53
CA GLY A 278 -11.77 -2.38 -21.86
C GLY A 278 -10.64 -3.25 -22.42
N SER A 279 -10.21 -4.30 -21.71
CA SER A 279 -9.28 -5.30 -22.26
C SER A 279 -9.94 -6.10 -23.38
N THR A 280 -9.12 -6.53 -24.32
CA THR A 280 -9.53 -7.23 -25.54
C THR A 280 -9.33 -8.73 -25.44
N VAL A 281 -9.81 -9.47 -26.44
CA VAL A 281 -9.51 -10.91 -26.62
C VAL A 281 -8.00 -11.16 -26.71
N GLU A 282 -7.24 -10.26 -27.34
CA GLU A 282 -5.78 -10.36 -27.42
C GLU A 282 -5.13 -10.26 -26.05
N ASP A 283 -5.57 -9.30 -25.22
CA ASP A 283 -5.09 -9.14 -23.83
C ASP A 283 -5.38 -10.38 -23.00
N PHE A 284 -6.58 -10.95 -23.15
CA PHE A 284 -6.94 -12.23 -22.52
C PHE A 284 -6.05 -13.37 -23.00
N ALA A 285 -5.82 -13.50 -24.30
CA ALA A 285 -4.95 -14.54 -24.85
C ALA A 285 -3.51 -14.42 -24.30
N ALA A 286 -2.97 -13.20 -24.19
CA ALA A 286 -1.66 -12.95 -23.61
C ALA A 286 -1.61 -13.32 -22.11
N LYS A 287 -2.71 -13.12 -21.39
CA LYS A 287 -2.85 -13.50 -19.98
C LYS A 287 -2.90 -15.03 -19.79
N VAL A 288 -3.53 -15.76 -20.73
CA VAL A 288 -3.56 -17.23 -20.73
C VAL A 288 -2.17 -17.79 -21.04
N HIS A 289 -1.55 -17.36 -22.14
CA HIS A 289 -0.20 -17.75 -22.51
C HIS A 289 0.40 -16.80 -23.56
N LYS A 290 1.69 -16.45 -23.46
CA LYS A 290 2.36 -15.52 -24.39
C LYS A 290 2.19 -15.90 -25.87
N ASP A 291 2.41 -17.16 -26.22
CA ASP A 291 2.20 -17.68 -27.58
C ASP A 291 0.78 -17.56 -28.12
N PHE A 292 -0.24 -17.54 -27.25
CA PHE A 292 -1.63 -17.56 -27.70
C PHE A 292 -1.99 -16.23 -28.34
N ALA A 293 -1.53 -15.11 -27.77
CA ALA A 293 -1.70 -13.80 -28.36
C ALA A 293 -1.07 -13.71 -29.76
N GLU A 294 0.10 -14.30 -29.99
CA GLU A 294 0.74 -14.27 -31.31
C GLU A 294 0.00 -15.14 -32.34
N LYS A 295 -0.46 -16.33 -31.93
CA LYS A 295 -1.07 -17.33 -32.82
C LYS A 295 -2.60 -17.21 -32.95
N LEU A 296 -3.25 -16.34 -32.18
CA LEU A 296 -4.71 -16.18 -32.15
C LEU A 296 -5.27 -15.86 -33.54
N LYS A 297 -6.14 -16.73 -34.05
CA LYS A 297 -6.87 -16.53 -35.31
C LYS A 297 -8.21 -15.83 -35.07
N LEU A 298 -8.97 -16.31 -34.09
CA LEU A 298 -10.25 -15.76 -33.65
C LEU A 298 -10.58 -16.28 -32.26
N ALA A 299 -11.63 -15.74 -31.64
CA ALA A 299 -12.22 -16.34 -30.45
C ALA A 299 -13.73 -16.54 -30.64
N LYS A 300 -14.29 -17.44 -29.83
CA LYS A 300 -15.74 -17.49 -29.60
C LYS A 300 -16.03 -16.98 -28.20
N VAL A 301 -17.08 -16.16 -28.07
CA VAL A 301 -17.48 -15.58 -26.79
C VAL A 301 -18.92 -15.98 -26.47
N TRP A 302 -19.19 -16.23 -25.20
CA TRP A 302 -20.52 -16.33 -24.60
C TRP A 302 -20.60 -15.32 -23.47
N GLY A 303 -21.63 -14.47 -23.45
CA GLY A 303 -21.72 -13.40 -22.47
C GLY A 303 -22.85 -12.43 -22.77
N GLU A 304 -22.93 -11.37 -21.98
CA GLU A 304 -23.96 -10.36 -22.15
C GLU A 304 -23.68 -9.49 -23.39
N GLY A 305 -24.65 -9.41 -24.31
CA GLY A 305 -24.51 -8.61 -25.53
C GLY A 305 -23.89 -9.33 -26.74
N VAL A 306 -23.62 -10.62 -26.64
CA VAL A 306 -23.26 -11.49 -27.79
C VAL A 306 -24.20 -12.69 -27.88
N PHE A 307 -24.33 -13.25 -29.07
CA PHE A 307 -25.00 -14.56 -29.22
C PHE A 307 -24.04 -15.68 -28.80
N ASP A 308 -24.58 -16.77 -28.28
CA ASP A 308 -23.79 -17.90 -27.79
C ASP A 308 -22.79 -18.42 -28.83
N GLY A 309 -21.49 -18.30 -28.51
CA GLY A 309 -20.40 -18.76 -29.36
C GLY A 309 -20.13 -17.84 -30.55
N GLN A 310 -20.54 -16.57 -30.46
CA GLN A 310 -20.27 -15.55 -31.47
C GLN A 310 -18.77 -15.47 -31.73
N LYS A 311 -18.39 -15.55 -33.01
CA LYS A 311 -17.00 -15.39 -33.44
C LYS A 311 -16.64 -13.92 -33.40
N VAL A 312 -15.56 -13.61 -32.69
CA VAL A 312 -15.03 -12.26 -32.54
C VAL A 312 -13.57 -12.21 -32.95
N GLN A 313 -13.11 -11.01 -33.32
CA GLN A 313 -11.73 -10.72 -33.66
C GLN A 313 -10.92 -10.40 -32.40
N ARG A 314 -9.61 -10.23 -32.57
CA ARG A 314 -8.65 -9.98 -31.49
C ARG A 314 -8.92 -8.71 -30.69
N ASP A 315 -9.43 -7.68 -31.36
CA ASP A 315 -9.69 -6.34 -30.84
C ASP A 315 -11.05 -6.21 -30.14
N TYR A 316 -11.85 -7.28 -30.12
CA TYR A 316 -13.12 -7.29 -29.42
C TYR A 316 -12.92 -7.02 -27.92
N ALA A 317 -13.59 -5.99 -27.42
CA ALA A 317 -13.55 -5.60 -26.02
C ALA A 317 -14.41 -6.55 -25.18
N LEU A 318 -13.78 -7.23 -24.24
CA LEU A 318 -14.44 -8.19 -23.35
C LEU A 318 -15.25 -7.48 -22.27
N GLN A 319 -16.31 -8.14 -21.82
CA GLN A 319 -17.19 -7.72 -20.74
C GLN A 319 -17.00 -8.61 -19.50
N ASP A 320 -17.48 -8.12 -18.36
CA ASP A 320 -17.46 -8.91 -17.13
C ASP A 320 -18.39 -10.13 -17.26
N GLY A 321 -17.87 -11.30 -16.92
CA GLY A 321 -18.61 -12.56 -17.02
C GLY A 321 -18.45 -13.29 -18.35
N ASP A 322 -17.77 -12.70 -19.34
CA ASP A 322 -17.57 -13.33 -20.64
C ASP A 322 -16.84 -14.67 -20.50
N VAL A 323 -17.33 -15.69 -21.20
CA VAL A 323 -16.65 -16.96 -21.42
C VAL A 323 -16.00 -16.93 -22.79
N VAL A 324 -14.71 -17.26 -22.87
CA VAL A 324 -13.91 -17.14 -24.09
C VAL A 324 -13.24 -18.46 -24.46
N GLU A 325 -13.48 -18.92 -25.69
CA GLU A 325 -12.79 -20.05 -26.33
C GLU A 325 -11.83 -19.50 -27.40
N LEU A 326 -10.53 -19.62 -27.15
CA LEU A 326 -9.48 -19.15 -28.05
C LEU A 326 -9.22 -20.16 -29.17
N HIS A 327 -9.17 -19.69 -30.41
CA HIS A 327 -8.78 -20.49 -31.57
C HIS A 327 -7.45 -19.98 -32.14
N ILE A 328 -6.40 -20.77 -31.92
CA ILE A 328 -5.02 -20.55 -32.39
C ILE A 328 -4.71 -21.33 -33.68
#